data_AF-A0A848CLJ6-F1
#
_entry.id   AF-A0A848CLJ6-F1
#
_cell.length_a   1.000
_cell.length_b   1.000
_cell.length_c   1.000
_cell.angle_alpha   90.00
_cell.angle_beta   90.00
_cell.angle_gamma   90.00
#
_symmetry.space_group_name_H-M   'P 1'
#
loop_
_entity.id
_entity.type
_entity.pdbx_description
1 polymer ?
#
loop_
_entity_poly.entity_id
_entity_poly.type
_entity_poly.pdbx_seq_one_letter_code
_entity_poly.pdbx_strand_id
1 'polypeptide(L)'
;MKLRALCCGVMAAVFLIMTLSIGARAEQKEAVKKLNGEYAQTYNDILDQLCDIIDSTSSNPDSPPEMEGLVGVLESCKTENPAETFTRIGYAVQDINADGAPELVIGEIEERKGVACFGHTLYAVYTQSRSKIYCVVEGWARNSFQLLNDGSFFNQGSAGAMYSIFGRYILPPHKNTATCSDFYFTHEKDETLQMAYYYNTSGQFDKSVSQQITEAKYDAARNSYVEQVRTIQLIPLAAHAAPVRISAPSVSAQ
;
A
#
# COMPACT_ATOMS: atom_id res chain seq x y z
N MET A 1 -47.39 -32.69 -27.72
CA MET A 1 -47.61 -32.43 -26.29
C MET A 1 -46.33 -31.83 -25.72
N LYS A 2 -46.48 -30.80 -24.88
CA LYS A 2 -45.49 -29.76 -24.58
C LYS A 2 -44.23 -30.24 -23.86
N LEU A 3 -43.13 -29.61 -24.28
CA LEU A 3 -41.86 -29.37 -23.59
C LEU A 3 -42.09 -28.97 -22.11
N ARG A 4 -41.48 -29.69 -21.15
CA ARG A 4 -41.10 -29.21 -19.79
C ARG A 4 -40.63 -30.37 -18.89
N ALA A 5 -39.32 -30.53 -18.72
CA ALA A 5 -38.74 -31.20 -17.52
C ALA A 5 -37.22 -30.98 -17.35
N LEU A 6 -36.60 -29.98 -17.99
CA LEU A 6 -35.14 -29.75 -17.91
C LEU A 6 -34.74 -28.54 -17.04
N CYS A 7 -35.60 -28.05 -16.15
CA CYS A 7 -35.30 -26.85 -15.33
C CYS A 7 -34.94 -27.13 -13.86
N CYS A 8 -35.04 -28.36 -13.34
CA CYS A 8 -34.89 -28.58 -11.90
C CYS A 8 -33.42 -28.84 -11.46
N GLY A 9 -32.62 -29.52 -12.28
CA GLY A 9 -31.23 -29.90 -11.91
C GLY A 9 -30.20 -28.76 -12.02
N VAL A 10 -30.32 -27.88 -13.02
CA VAL A 10 -29.38 -26.76 -13.22
C VAL A 10 -29.56 -25.68 -12.15
N MET A 11 -30.80 -25.47 -11.67
CA MET A 11 -31.07 -24.45 -10.67
C MET A 11 -30.49 -24.82 -9.29
N ALA A 12 -30.49 -26.10 -8.92
CA ALA A 12 -29.93 -26.57 -7.65
C ALA A 12 -28.38 -26.47 -7.61
N ALA A 13 -27.70 -26.77 -8.73
CA ALA A 13 -26.24 -26.64 -8.83
C ALA A 13 -25.78 -25.17 -8.83
N VAL A 14 -26.54 -24.27 -9.50
CA VAL A 14 -26.27 -22.82 -9.43
C VAL A 14 -26.55 -22.27 -8.03
N PHE A 15 -27.57 -22.76 -7.32
CA PHE A 15 -27.83 -22.38 -5.93
C PHE A 15 -26.73 -22.87 -4.96
N LEU A 16 -26.19 -24.08 -5.18
CA LEU A 16 -25.10 -24.64 -4.38
C LEU A 16 -23.75 -23.91 -4.62
N ILE A 17 -23.47 -23.52 -5.88
CA ILE A 17 -22.28 -22.72 -6.22
C ILE A 17 -22.42 -21.25 -5.78
N MET A 18 -23.63 -20.67 -5.86
CA MET A 18 -23.91 -19.34 -5.30
C MET A 18 -23.84 -19.31 -3.78
N THR A 19 -24.33 -20.33 -3.09
CA THR A 19 -24.26 -20.39 -1.61
C THR A 19 -22.83 -20.60 -1.11
N LEU A 20 -22.01 -21.40 -1.78
CA LEU A 20 -20.57 -21.54 -1.48
C LEU A 20 -19.79 -20.23 -1.69
N SER A 21 -20.11 -19.46 -2.74
CA SER A 21 -19.43 -18.17 -3.03
C SER A 21 -19.90 -17.00 -2.16
N ILE A 22 -21.15 -17.01 -1.69
CA ILE A 22 -21.66 -16.02 -0.72
C ILE A 22 -21.12 -16.32 0.68
N GLY A 23 -21.05 -17.60 1.07
CA GLY A 23 -20.45 -18.05 2.34
C GLY A 23 -18.98 -17.62 2.47
N ALA A 24 -18.17 -17.88 1.44
CA ALA A 24 -16.75 -17.46 1.42
C ALA A 24 -16.58 -15.93 1.50
N ARG A 25 -17.48 -15.14 0.89
CA ARG A 25 -17.48 -13.67 0.97
C ARG A 25 -17.92 -13.13 2.33
N ALA A 26 -18.86 -13.81 2.99
CA ALA A 26 -19.33 -13.44 4.33
C ALA A 26 -18.29 -13.79 5.40
N GLU A 27 -17.62 -14.94 5.27
CA GLU A 27 -16.50 -15.34 6.11
C GLU A 27 -15.30 -14.42 5.93
N GLN A 28 -14.96 -14.00 4.69
CA GLN A 28 -13.96 -12.96 4.47
C GLN A 28 -14.36 -11.62 5.11
N LYS A 29 -15.61 -11.20 5.00
CA LYS A 29 -16.10 -9.95 5.62
C LYS A 29 -16.03 -10.00 7.14
N GLU A 30 -16.41 -11.12 7.76
CA GLU A 30 -16.37 -11.28 9.21
C GLU A 30 -14.93 -11.49 9.72
N ALA A 31 -14.07 -12.16 8.96
CA ALA A 31 -12.64 -12.27 9.25
C ALA A 31 -11.94 -10.91 9.16
N VAL A 32 -12.22 -10.12 8.11
CA VAL A 32 -11.74 -8.72 7.97
C VAL A 32 -12.26 -7.86 9.12
N LYS A 33 -13.52 -8.00 9.52
CA LYS A 33 -14.10 -7.27 10.66
C LYS A 33 -13.51 -7.70 12.01
N LYS A 34 -13.18 -8.98 12.20
CA LYS A 34 -12.57 -9.51 13.42
C LYS A 34 -11.08 -9.16 13.53
N LEU A 35 -10.33 -9.27 12.43
CA LEU A 35 -8.95 -8.77 12.30
C LEU A 35 -8.89 -7.26 12.53
N ASN A 36 -9.81 -6.50 11.92
CA ASN A 36 -9.89 -5.04 12.10
C ASN A 36 -10.47 -4.62 13.48
N GLY A 37 -11.08 -5.51 14.26
CA GLY A 37 -11.71 -5.13 15.54
C GLY A 37 -10.71 -5.06 16.70
N GLU A 38 -9.85 -6.07 16.84
CA GLU A 38 -8.86 -6.15 17.92
C GLU A 38 -7.52 -5.51 17.52
N TYR A 39 -7.08 -5.65 16.27
CA TYR A 39 -5.78 -5.13 15.83
C TYR A 39 -5.83 -3.69 15.31
N ALA A 40 -6.95 -3.17 14.80
CA ALA A 40 -7.02 -1.75 14.45
C ALA A 40 -6.83 -0.86 15.67
N GLN A 41 -7.27 -1.30 16.86
CA GLN A 41 -7.03 -0.58 18.11
C GLN A 41 -5.54 -0.39 18.41
N THR A 42 -4.69 -1.34 18.00
CA THR A 42 -3.23 -1.23 18.15
C THR A 42 -2.69 -0.02 17.42
N TYR A 43 -3.32 0.36 16.30
CA TYR A 43 -2.87 1.41 15.41
C TYR A 43 -3.71 2.69 15.47
N ASN A 44 -4.67 2.79 16.39
CA ASN A 44 -5.53 3.97 16.53
C ASN A 44 -4.71 5.24 16.72
N ASP A 45 -3.68 5.23 17.58
CA ASP A 45 -2.85 6.40 17.82
C ASP A 45 -2.13 6.89 16.54
N ILE A 46 -1.74 5.96 15.66
CA ILE A 46 -1.11 6.26 14.37
C ILE A 46 -2.16 6.87 13.41
N LEU A 47 -3.35 6.29 13.36
CA LEU A 47 -4.45 6.79 12.52
C LEU A 47 -5.00 8.14 13.00
N ASP A 48 -5.06 8.36 14.31
CA ASP A 48 -5.47 9.62 14.94
C ASP A 48 -4.46 10.73 14.62
N GLN A 49 -3.16 10.46 14.82
CA GLN A 49 -2.09 11.39 14.43
C GLN A 49 -2.13 11.70 12.94
N LEU A 50 -2.34 10.69 12.09
CA LEU A 50 -2.47 10.89 10.64
C LEU A 50 -3.63 11.82 10.31
N CYS A 51 -4.79 11.63 10.95
CA CYS A 51 -5.96 12.51 10.77
C CYS A 51 -5.65 13.95 11.24
N ASP A 52 -5.07 14.12 12.43
CA ASP A 52 -4.69 15.42 12.97
C ASP A 52 -3.71 16.17 12.06
N ILE A 53 -2.76 15.44 11.47
CA ILE A 53 -1.77 16.00 10.54
C ILE A 53 -2.42 16.47 9.25
N ILE A 54 -3.29 15.66 8.64
CA ILE A 54 -4.02 16.03 7.41
C ILE A 54 -4.95 17.24 7.67
N ASP A 55 -5.57 17.31 8.84
CA ASP A 55 -6.38 18.47 9.25
C ASP A 55 -5.49 19.71 9.43
N SER A 56 -4.32 19.57 10.07
CA SER A 56 -3.45 20.68 10.46
C SER A 56 -2.53 21.22 9.35
N THR A 57 -2.20 20.44 8.31
CA THR A 57 -1.43 20.91 7.14
C THR A 57 -2.13 22.04 6.39
N SER A 58 -3.44 22.20 6.58
CA SER A 58 -4.20 23.37 6.12
C SER A 58 -3.88 24.67 6.89
N SER A 59 -3.29 24.57 8.09
CA SER A 59 -3.27 25.64 9.10
C SER A 59 -1.87 26.11 9.54
N ASN A 60 -0.83 25.28 9.47
CA ASN A 60 0.54 25.71 9.81
C ASN A 60 1.64 24.87 9.11
N PRO A 61 2.16 25.29 7.95
CA PRO A 61 3.15 24.53 7.18
C PRO A 61 4.58 24.55 7.75
N ASP A 62 4.88 25.39 8.75
CA ASP A 62 6.25 25.66 9.21
C ASP A 62 6.75 24.74 10.34
N SER A 63 5.93 23.79 10.80
CA SER A 63 6.33 22.78 11.80
C SER A 63 6.05 21.39 11.25
N PRO A 64 7.08 20.68 10.74
CA PRO A 64 6.88 19.34 10.20
C PRO A 64 6.47 18.38 11.34
N PRO A 65 5.44 17.55 11.15
CA PRO A 65 5.04 16.59 12.17
C PRO A 65 6.14 15.55 12.41
N GLU A 66 6.37 15.20 13.67
CA GLU A 66 7.34 14.17 14.09
C GLU A 66 6.75 12.77 14.00
N MET A 67 6.39 12.32 12.79
CA MET A 67 5.95 10.95 12.55
C MET A 67 6.54 10.42 11.24
N GLU A 68 7.16 9.24 11.31
CA GLU A 68 7.71 8.54 10.15
C GLU A 68 6.60 8.06 9.22
N GLY A 69 6.86 7.90 7.92
CA GLY A 69 5.87 7.35 6.98
C GLY A 69 4.82 8.36 6.51
N LEU A 70 5.16 9.66 6.54
CA LEU A 70 4.24 10.73 6.19
C LEU A 70 4.52 11.38 4.86
N VAL A 71 5.70 11.22 4.26
CA VAL A 71 6.05 12.11 3.15
C VAL A 71 5.11 11.94 1.95
N GLY A 72 4.78 10.70 1.56
CA GLY A 72 3.80 10.46 0.50
C GLY A 72 2.39 10.95 0.84
N VAL A 73 1.99 10.83 2.10
CA VAL A 73 0.71 11.38 2.59
C VAL A 73 0.70 12.89 2.41
N LEU A 74 1.72 13.59 2.89
CA LEU A 74 1.82 15.05 2.81
C LEU A 74 1.90 15.53 1.36
N GLU A 75 2.60 14.80 0.49
CA GLU A 75 2.60 15.08 -0.95
C GLU A 75 1.21 14.95 -1.57
N SER A 76 0.40 14.00 -1.09
CA SER A 76 -0.99 13.82 -1.53
C SER A 76 -1.94 14.88 -0.98
N CYS A 77 -1.58 15.53 0.14
CA CYS A 77 -2.33 16.62 0.79
C CYS A 77 -2.22 17.97 0.06
N LYS A 78 -1.49 18.06 -1.06
CA LYS A 78 -1.32 19.31 -1.84
C LYS A 78 -2.62 19.89 -2.43
N THR A 79 -3.76 19.23 -2.19
CA THR A 79 -5.09 19.73 -2.54
C THR A 79 -5.56 20.77 -1.53
N GLU A 80 -6.22 21.85 -1.99
CA GLU A 80 -6.73 22.93 -1.11
C GLU A 80 -7.83 22.46 -0.13
N ASN A 81 -8.35 21.23 -0.29
CA ASN A 81 -9.44 20.67 0.52
C ASN A 81 -9.03 19.36 1.22
N PRO A 82 -8.79 19.35 2.56
CA PRO A 82 -8.48 18.15 3.33
C PRO A 82 -9.51 17.03 3.20
N ALA A 83 -10.80 17.35 2.98
CA ALA A 83 -11.84 16.35 2.79
C ALA A 83 -11.57 15.47 1.55
N GLU A 84 -10.95 16.02 0.50
CA GLU A 84 -10.56 15.24 -0.67
C GLU A 84 -9.42 14.28 -0.34
N THR A 85 -8.44 14.71 0.46
CA THR A 85 -7.36 13.85 0.95
C THR A 85 -7.90 12.65 1.73
N PHE A 86 -8.84 12.85 2.66
CA PHE A 86 -9.47 11.75 3.41
C PHE A 86 -10.24 10.75 2.54
N THR A 87 -10.65 11.15 1.34
CA THR A 87 -11.27 10.24 0.36
C THR A 87 -10.25 9.58 -0.59
N ARG A 88 -9.04 10.12 -0.72
CA ARG A 88 -7.98 9.53 -1.54
C ARG A 88 -7.07 8.60 -0.76
N ILE A 89 -6.96 8.77 0.54
CA ILE A 89 -6.15 7.92 1.40
C ILE A 89 -7.03 6.88 2.08
N GLY A 90 -6.55 5.64 2.13
CA GLY A 90 -7.16 4.57 2.89
C GLY A 90 -6.14 3.78 3.67
N TYR A 91 -6.65 2.91 4.55
CA TYR A 91 -5.84 2.02 5.35
C TYR A 91 -6.36 0.59 5.34
N ALA A 92 -5.50 -0.36 5.69
CA ALA A 92 -5.87 -1.74 5.95
C ALA A 92 -5.05 -2.29 7.12
N VAL A 93 -5.62 -3.19 7.91
CA VAL A 93 -4.90 -3.95 8.94
C VAL A 93 -4.93 -5.42 8.53
N GLN A 94 -3.78 -5.95 8.14
CA GLN A 94 -3.65 -7.31 7.62
C GLN A 94 -2.28 -7.90 7.95
N ASP A 95 -2.22 -9.19 8.22
CA ASP A 95 -0.98 -9.94 8.37
C ASP A 95 -0.34 -10.14 6.99
N ILE A 96 0.69 -9.35 6.70
CA ILE A 96 1.35 -9.31 5.39
C ILE A 96 2.47 -10.34 5.32
N ASN A 97 3.21 -10.53 6.42
CA ASN A 97 4.38 -11.38 6.48
C ASN A 97 4.08 -12.82 6.99
N ALA A 98 2.81 -13.10 7.28
CA ALA A 98 2.30 -14.38 7.78
C ALA A 98 2.91 -14.81 9.13
N ASP A 99 3.24 -13.84 10.01
CA ASP A 99 3.78 -14.10 11.34
C ASP A 99 2.70 -14.15 12.45
N GLY A 100 1.44 -13.88 12.10
CA GLY A 100 0.31 -13.86 13.02
C GLY A 100 0.04 -12.51 13.69
N ALA A 101 0.89 -11.50 13.48
CA ALA A 101 0.68 -10.12 13.91
C ALA A 101 0.41 -9.23 12.68
N PRO A 102 -0.76 -8.60 12.56
CA PRO A 102 -1.08 -7.80 11.40
C PRO A 102 -0.37 -6.45 11.38
N GLU A 103 0.01 -6.01 10.19
CA GLU A 103 0.54 -4.69 9.90
C GLU A 103 -0.56 -3.69 9.51
N LEU A 104 -0.33 -2.42 9.83
CA LEU A 104 -1.08 -1.31 9.26
C LEU A 104 -0.49 -0.91 7.92
N VAL A 105 -1.32 -0.89 6.88
CA VAL A 105 -0.98 -0.36 5.56
C VAL A 105 -1.72 0.96 5.37
N ILE A 106 -1.00 2.01 4.97
CA ILE A 106 -1.56 3.27 4.48
C ILE A 106 -1.29 3.36 2.99
N GLY A 107 -2.32 3.63 2.19
CA GLY A 107 -2.19 3.66 0.73
C GLY A 107 -3.19 4.54 0.03
N GLU A 108 -2.99 4.70 -1.27
CA GLU A 108 -3.88 5.47 -2.14
C GLU A 108 -5.10 4.63 -2.55
N ILE A 109 -6.28 5.23 -2.50
CA ILE A 109 -7.50 4.69 -3.07
C ILE A 109 -7.55 5.10 -4.54
N GLU A 110 -7.28 4.15 -5.42
CA GLU A 110 -7.21 4.35 -6.85
C GLU A 110 -8.50 3.87 -7.55
N GLU A 111 -9.21 2.91 -6.95
CA GLU A 111 -10.45 2.36 -7.50
C GLU A 111 -11.55 2.23 -6.44
N ARG A 112 -12.79 2.53 -6.83
CA ARG A 112 -14.00 2.35 -6.00
C ARG A 112 -15.01 1.48 -6.72
N LYS A 113 -15.43 0.38 -6.09
CA LYS A 113 -16.49 -0.52 -6.56
C LYS A 113 -17.61 -0.57 -5.51
N GLY A 114 -18.58 0.33 -5.64
CA GLY A 114 -19.60 0.57 -4.61
C GLY A 114 -18.98 1.12 -3.34
N VAL A 115 -19.18 0.44 -2.21
CA VAL A 115 -18.58 0.84 -0.91
C VAL A 115 -17.14 0.33 -0.73
N ALA A 116 -16.67 -0.58 -1.58
CA ALA A 116 -15.33 -1.13 -1.49
C ALA A 116 -14.32 -0.23 -2.21
N CYS A 117 -13.21 0.07 -1.54
CA CYS A 117 -12.13 0.90 -2.04
C CYS A 117 -10.88 0.03 -2.20
N PHE A 118 -10.11 0.28 -3.25
CA PHE A 118 -8.97 -0.53 -3.62
C PHE A 118 -7.80 0.35 -4.07
N GLY A 119 -6.59 -0.15 -3.89
CA GLY A 119 -5.37 0.47 -4.39
C GLY A 119 -4.17 -0.45 -4.31
N HIS A 120 -3.08 -0.06 -4.97
CA HIS A 120 -1.81 -0.78 -4.91
C HIS A 120 -0.64 0.09 -4.46
N THR A 121 -0.74 1.41 -4.57
CA THR A 121 0.29 2.35 -4.09
C THR A 121 0.27 2.49 -2.57
N LEU A 122 1.41 2.25 -1.94
CA LEU A 122 1.59 2.36 -0.48
C LEU A 122 2.29 3.67 -0.14
N TYR A 123 1.77 4.39 0.84
CA TYR A 123 2.44 5.54 1.45
C TYR A 123 3.24 5.14 2.68
N ALA A 124 2.73 4.22 3.49
CA ALA A 124 3.47 3.69 4.63
C ALA A 124 2.97 2.31 5.05
N VAL A 125 3.84 1.54 5.68
CA VAL A 125 3.48 0.30 6.37
C VAL A 125 4.08 0.32 7.77
N TYR A 126 3.28 -0.02 8.77
CA TYR A 126 3.70 -0.06 10.16
C TYR A 126 3.53 -1.45 10.74
N THR A 127 4.53 -1.91 11.49
CA THR A 127 4.47 -3.18 12.23
C THR A 127 4.62 -2.93 13.73
N GLN A 128 3.96 -3.75 14.53
CA GLN A 128 4.16 -3.76 15.98
C GLN A 128 5.22 -4.80 16.35
N SER A 129 6.30 -4.35 16.99
CA SER A 129 7.30 -5.25 17.58
C SER A 129 7.56 -4.87 19.03
N ARG A 130 7.46 -5.85 19.93
CA ARG A 130 7.69 -5.66 21.39
C ARG A 130 6.90 -4.46 21.96
N SER A 131 5.62 -4.37 21.60
CA SER A 131 4.69 -3.30 22.04
C SER A 131 5.03 -1.89 21.55
N LYS A 132 5.94 -1.75 20.58
CA LYS A 132 6.22 -0.48 19.88
C LYS A 132 5.85 -0.60 18.42
N ILE A 133 5.37 0.49 17.84
CA ILE A 133 5.04 0.59 16.42
C ILE A 133 6.23 1.19 15.68
N TYR A 134 6.56 0.63 14.52
CA TYR A 134 7.66 1.06 13.67
C TYR A 134 7.16 1.26 12.24
N CYS A 135 7.59 2.34 11.59
CA CYS A 135 7.43 2.48 10.15
C CYS A 135 8.44 1.56 9.45
N VAL A 136 7.95 0.67 8.58
CA VAL A 136 8.75 -0.36 7.92
C VAL A 136 9.16 0.07 6.51
N VAL A 137 8.25 0.71 5.78
CA VAL A 137 8.49 1.30 4.47
C VAL A 137 7.72 2.63 4.37
N GLU A 138 8.32 3.59 3.65
CA GLU A 138 7.71 4.88 3.33
C GLU A 138 7.77 5.12 1.82
N GLY A 139 6.60 5.34 1.22
CA GLY A 139 6.41 5.62 -0.19
C GLY A 139 6.05 7.08 -0.44
N TRP A 140 6.53 7.61 -1.57
CA TRP A 140 6.38 9.00 -2.03
C TRP A 140 6.67 9.08 -3.53
N ALA A 141 6.42 10.23 -4.16
CA ALA A 141 6.37 10.36 -5.62
C ALA A 141 7.64 9.89 -6.36
N ARG A 142 8.82 9.99 -5.73
CA ARG A 142 10.11 9.57 -6.32
C ARG A 142 10.65 8.25 -5.78
N ASN A 143 9.91 7.57 -4.90
CA ASN A 143 10.25 6.27 -4.35
C ASN A 143 8.96 5.61 -3.83
N SER A 144 8.29 4.88 -4.71
CA SER A 144 7.02 4.23 -4.43
C SER A 144 7.21 2.80 -3.91
N PHE A 145 6.23 2.34 -3.14
CA PHE A 145 6.13 0.94 -2.73
C PHE A 145 4.78 0.36 -3.14
N GLN A 146 4.78 -0.92 -3.53
CA GLN A 146 3.62 -1.76 -3.75
C GLN A 146 3.77 -3.08 -3.01
N LEU A 147 2.67 -3.73 -2.66
CA LEU A 147 2.70 -5.07 -2.05
C LEU A 147 2.68 -6.15 -3.13
N LEU A 148 3.52 -7.18 -2.99
CA LEU A 148 3.52 -8.36 -3.86
C LEU A 148 2.66 -9.48 -3.29
N ASN A 149 2.29 -10.45 -4.15
CA ASN A 149 1.46 -11.60 -3.79
C ASN A 149 2.02 -12.46 -2.64
N ASP A 150 3.33 -12.45 -2.43
CA ASP A 150 4.02 -13.21 -1.39
C ASP A 150 4.29 -12.43 -0.11
N GLY A 151 3.72 -11.22 0.02
CA GLY A 151 3.89 -10.37 1.21
C GLY A 151 5.15 -9.51 1.20
N SER A 152 6.04 -9.65 0.21
CA SER A 152 7.16 -8.74 0.04
C SER A 152 6.74 -7.42 -0.61
N PHE A 153 7.58 -6.39 -0.48
CA PHE A 153 7.35 -5.08 -1.06
C PHE A 153 8.18 -4.92 -2.34
N PHE A 154 7.54 -4.41 -3.38
CA PHE A 154 8.20 -3.93 -4.57
C PHE A 154 8.42 -2.42 -4.44
N ASN A 155 9.66 -1.99 -4.57
CA ASN A 155 10.09 -0.61 -4.53
C ASN A 155 10.46 -0.14 -5.94
N GLN A 156 10.06 1.07 -6.30
CA GLN A 156 10.51 1.75 -7.51
C GLN A 156 10.80 3.20 -7.21
N GLY A 157 11.96 3.69 -7.65
CA GLY A 157 12.37 5.05 -7.33
C GLY A 157 13.36 5.67 -8.32
N SER A 158 13.68 6.92 -8.04
CA SER A 158 14.62 7.72 -8.81
C SER A 158 15.85 8.04 -7.95
N ALA A 159 17.03 7.67 -8.43
CA ALA A 159 18.32 7.96 -7.80
C ALA A 159 19.02 9.19 -8.41
N GLY A 160 18.22 10.15 -8.92
CA GLY A 160 18.70 11.37 -9.56
C GLY A 160 17.95 11.67 -10.85
N ALA A 161 18.39 12.67 -11.61
CA ALA A 161 17.74 13.05 -12.87
C ALA A 161 17.86 11.97 -13.96
N MET A 162 18.93 11.18 -13.93
CA MET A 162 19.25 10.18 -14.98
C MET A 162 19.09 8.72 -14.52
N TYR A 163 19.02 8.48 -13.21
CA TYR A 163 19.16 7.13 -12.65
C TYR A 163 17.85 6.66 -12.01
N SER A 164 17.55 5.38 -12.24
CA SER A 164 16.36 4.71 -11.72
C SER A 164 16.77 3.53 -10.87
N ILE A 165 15.96 3.22 -9.87
CA ILE A 165 16.10 2.07 -9.00
C ILE A 165 14.81 1.28 -8.96
N PHE A 166 14.92 -0.01 -8.73
CA PHE A 166 13.82 -0.80 -8.19
C PHE A 166 14.37 -1.94 -7.34
N GLY A 167 13.56 -2.47 -6.44
CA GLY A 167 14.00 -3.56 -5.59
C GLY A 167 12.86 -4.29 -4.93
N ARG A 168 13.21 -5.42 -4.32
CA ARG A 168 12.31 -6.21 -3.50
C ARG A 168 12.78 -6.17 -2.05
N TYR A 169 11.85 -5.93 -1.15
CA TYR A 169 12.09 -5.84 0.28
C TYR A 169 11.19 -6.81 1.02
N ILE A 170 11.74 -7.49 2.03
CA ILE A 170 11.01 -8.48 2.83
C ILE A 170 10.96 -7.97 4.25
N LEU A 171 9.78 -7.96 4.87
CA LEU A 171 9.65 -7.81 6.32
C LEU A 171 9.77 -9.21 6.95
N PRO A 172 10.89 -9.55 7.61
CA PRO A 172 11.00 -10.87 8.23
C PRO A 172 10.05 -10.97 9.44
N PRO A 173 9.57 -12.19 9.77
CA PRO A 173 8.68 -12.40 10.92
C PRO A 173 9.18 -11.75 12.22
N HIS A 174 8.29 -11.02 12.88
CA HIS A 174 8.49 -10.34 14.15
C HIS A 174 9.61 -9.30 14.18
N LYS A 175 10.07 -8.84 13.00
CA LYS A 175 11.04 -7.76 12.87
C LYS A 175 10.33 -6.42 12.67
N ASN A 176 11.09 -5.35 12.83
CA ASN A 176 10.62 -3.97 12.72
C ASN A 176 11.22 -3.21 11.53
N THR A 177 11.90 -3.91 10.63
CA THR A 177 12.57 -3.31 9.48
C THR A 177 12.52 -4.28 8.31
N ALA A 178 12.20 -3.76 7.13
CA ALA A 178 12.28 -4.54 5.90
C ALA A 178 13.72 -4.61 5.40
N THR A 179 14.13 -5.78 4.93
CA THR A 179 15.46 -6.03 4.38
C THR A 179 15.37 -6.14 2.87
N CYS A 180 16.28 -5.48 2.15
CA CYS A 180 16.41 -5.65 0.72
C CYS A 180 16.80 -7.11 0.40
N SER A 181 16.07 -7.75 -0.51
CA SER A 181 16.42 -9.05 -1.07
C SER A 181 17.03 -8.92 -2.46
N ASP A 182 16.53 -7.96 -3.24
CA ASP A 182 16.96 -7.69 -4.61
C ASP A 182 16.97 -6.18 -4.85
N PHE A 183 18.02 -5.69 -5.49
CA PHE A 183 18.17 -4.28 -5.82
C PHE A 183 18.75 -4.13 -7.22
N TYR A 184 18.06 -3.36 -8.03
CA TYR A 184 18.39 -3.09 -9.41
C TYR A 184 18.49 -1.60 -9.61
N PHE A 185 19.48 -1.18 -10.39
CA PHE A 185 19.62 0.24 -10.69
C PHE A 185 20.30 0.49 -12.04
N THR A 186 20.03 1.66 -12.59
CA THR A 186 20.77 2.19 -13.73
C THR A 186 21.85 3.15 -13.26
N HIS A 187 23.01 3.10 -13.90
CA HIS A 187 24.10 4.04 -13.66
C HIS A 187 24.94 4.16 -14.93
N GLU A 188 25.65 5.27 -15.11
CA GLU A 188 26.64 5.34 -16.18
C GLU A 188 27.68 4.23 -16.05
N LYS A 189 27.99 3.60 -17.18
CA LYS A 189 28.97 2.52 -17.30
C LYS A 189 30.37 3.05 -16.94
N ASP A 190 30.73 4.16 -17.56
CA ASP A 190 32.02 4.82 -17.49
C ASP A 190 31.84 6.31 -17.89
N GLU A 191 32.95 7.00 -18.12
CA GLU A 191 33.00 8.42 -18.49
C GLU A 191 32.30 8.75 -19.82
N THR A 192 31.91 7.74 -20.63
CA THR A 192 31.20 7.94 -21.89
C THR A 192 29.71 8.27 -21.72
N LEU A 193 29.20 8.29 -20.49
CA LEU A 193 27.79 8.53 -20.13
C LEU A 193 26.80 7.50 -20.73
N GLN A 194 27.30 6.38 -21.25
CA GLN A 194 26.45 5.26 -21.64
C GLN A 194 25.83 4.62 -20.40
N MET A 195 24.52 4.37 -20.44
CA MET A 195 23.82 3.73 -19.34
C MET A 195 24.11 2.22 -19.27
N ALA A 196 24.30 1.73 -18.05
CA ALA A 196 24.42 0.31 -17.73
C ALA A 196 23.45 -0.04 -16.59
N TYR A 197 23.19 -1.35 -16.46
CA TYR A 197 22.23 -1.91 -15.53
C TYR A 197 22.98 -2.77 -14.51
N TYR A 198 22.63 -2.63 -13.24
CA TYR A 198 23.33 -3.27 -12.14
C TYR A 198 22.34 -3.97 -11.22
N TYR A 199 22.83 -5.00 -10.54
CA TYR A 199 22.10 -5.80 -9.57
C TYR A 199 22.97 -6.09 -8.34
N ASN A 200 22.37 -6.01 -7.15
CA ASN A 200 22.91 -6.57 -5.92
C ASN A 200 21.78 -6.97 -4.97
N THR A 201 22.15 -7.61 -3.86
CA THR A 201 21.22 -8.00 -2.78
C THR A 201 21.42 -7.19 -1.50
N SER A 202 22.35 -6.22 -1.51
CA SER A 202 22.67 -5.38 -0.36
C SER A 202 21.80 -4.12 -0.26
N GLY A 203 21.06 -3.79 -1.31
CA GLY A 203 20.27 -2.54 -1.39
C GLY A 203 21.12 -1.29 -1.62
N GLN A 204 22.38 -1.45 -2.04
CA GLN A 204 23.31 -0.33 -2.17
C GLN A 204 23.33 0.19 -3.61
N PHE A 205 23.18 1.50 -3.79
CA PHE A 205 23.39 2.16 -5.08
C PHE A 205 24.89 2.40 -5.32
N ASP A 206 25.64 1.32 -5.47
CA ASP A 206 27.10 1.34 -5.68
C ASP A 206 27.52 0.25 -6.68
N LYS A 207 28.21 0.67 -7.75
CA LYS A 207 28.75 -0.20 -8.80
C LYS A 207 29.78 -1.20 -8.25
N SER A 208 30.55 -0.84 -7.22
CA SER A 208 31.68 -1.65 -6.72
C SER A 208 31.24 -2.96 -6.06
N VAL A 209 30.03 -2.97 -5.49
CA VAL A 209 29.40 -4.13 -4.82
C VAL A 209 28.33 -4.79 -5.69
N SER A 210 28.23 -4.40 -6.96
CA SER A 210 27.13 -4.80 -7.84
C SER A 210 27.61 -5.56 -9.07
N GLN A 211 26.79 -6.50 -9.50
CA GLN A 211 26.97 -7.19 -10.78
C GLN A 211 26.35 -6.35 -11.89
N GLN A 212 27.11 -6.07 -12.96
CA GLN A 212 26.53 -5.54 -14.19
C GLN A 212 25.70 -6.64 -14.89
N ILE A 213 24.47 -6.30 -15.28
CA ILE A 213 23.53 -7.17 -15.99
C ILE A 213 23.13 -6.56 -17.34
N THR A 214 22.42 -7.35 -18.15
CA THR A 214 21.85 -6.86 -19.41
C THR A 214 20.55 -6.11 -19.16
N GLU A 215 20.20 -5.18 -20.05
CA GLU A 215 18.89 -4.50 -20.06
C GLU A 215 17.74 -5.51 -20.04
N ALA A 216 17.81 -6.54 -20.88
CA ALA A 216 16.78 -7.59 -20.93
C ALA A 216 16.56 -8.29 -19.57
N LYS A 217 17.61 -8.49 -18.76
CA LYS A 217 17.46 -9.05 -17.41
C LYS A 217 16.85 -8.05 -16.44
N TYR A 218 17.25 -6.78 -16.53
CA TYR A 218 16.72 -5.70 -15.72
C TYR A 218 15.20 -5.53 -15.97
N ASP A 219 14.79 -5.46 -17.23
CA ASP A 219 13.37 -5.32 -17.59
C ASP A 219 12.56 -6.57 -17.25
N ALA A 220 13.09 -7.77 -17.47
CA ALA A 220 12.41 -9.00 -17.09
C ALA A 220 12.17 -9.08 -15.58
N ALA A 221 13.14 -8.68 -14.75
CA ALA A 221 12.99 -8.63 -13.30
C ALA A 221 11.92 -7.61 -12.88
N ARG A 222 11.95 -6.38 -13.43
CA ARG A 222 10.95 -5.36 -13.16
C ARG A 222 9.55 -5.84 -13.52
N ASN A 223 9.37 -6.37 -14.73
CA ASN A 223 8.07 -6.84 -15.22
C ASN A 223 7.53 -7.98 -14.35
N SER A 224 8.39 -8.89 -13.90
CA SER A 224 8.00 -9.96 -12.99
C SER A 224 7.45 -9.44 -11.66
N TYR A 225 8.03 -8.37 -11.10
CA TYR A 225 7.46 -7.76 -9.89
C TYR A 225 6.15 -7.03 -10.17
N VAL A 226 6.05 -6.29 -11.29
CA VAL A 226 4.82 -5.61 -11.70
C VAL A 226 3.65 -6.59 -11.85
N GLU A 227 3.88 -7.76 -12.47
CA GLU A 227 2.87 -8.82 -12.62
C GLU A 227 2.41 -9.42 -11.28
N GLN A 228 3.22 -9.29 -10.24
CA GLN A 228 2.93 -9.81 -8.90
C GLN A 228 2.33 -8.76 -7.96
N VAL A 229 2.21 -7.50 -8.39
CA VAL A 229 1.62 -6.44 -7.58
C VAL A 229 0.19 -6.81 -7.23
N ARG A 230 -0.08 -6.82 -5.93
CA ARG A 230 -1.36 -7.13 -5.34
C ARG A 230 -2.15 -5.84 -5.12
N THR A 231 -3.40 -5.82 -5.58
CA THR A 231 -4.38 -4.83 -5.14
C THR A 231 -4.86 -5.15 -3.73
N ILE A 232 -4.88 -4.13 -2.87
CA ILE A 232 -5.33 -4.21 -1.48
C ILE A 232 -6.69 -3.53 -1.37
N GLN A 233 -7.59 -4.14 -0.60
CA GLN A 233 -8.83 -3.47 -0.21
C GLN A 233 -8.55 -2.53 0.96
N LEU A 234 -8.90 -1.26 0.80
CA LEU A 234 -8.66 -0.21 1.77
C LEU A 234 -9.98 0.27 2.40
N ILE A 235 -9.91 0.65 3.67
CA ILE A 235 -10.92 1.42 4.37
C ILE A 235 -10.58 2.90 4.17
N PRO A 236 -11.49 3.75 3.65
CA PRO A 236 -11.24 5.18 3.56
C PRO A 236 -10.85 5.76 4.92
N LEU A 237 -9.83 6.62 4.94
CA LEU A 237 -9.39 7.26 6.19
C LEU A 237 -10.52 8.12 6.79
N ALA A 238 -11.40 8.68 5.95
CA ALA A 238 -12.63 9.35 6.37
C ALA A 238 -13.55 8.50 7.29
N ALA A 239 -13.46 7.16 7.25
CA ALA A 239 -14.24 6.30 8.13
C ALA A 239 -13.65 6.20 9.56
N HIS A 240 -12.37 6.56 9.71
CA HIS A 240 -11.70 6.68 11.01
C HIS A 240 -11.81 8.09 11.58
N ALA A 241 -11.69 9.12 10.72
CA ALA A 241 -11.91 10.51 11.09
C ALA A 241 -13.32 10.70 11.69
N ALA A 242 -13.40 11.11 12.95
CA ALA A 242 -14.67 11.22 13.67
C ALA A 242 -15.71 12.07 12.89
N PRO A 243 -17.02 11.75 12.95
CA PRO A 243 -18.08 12.43 12.18
C PRO A 243 -18.25 13.94 12.47
N VAL A 244 -17.48 14.52 13.40
CA VAL A 244 -17.47 15.95 13.71
C VAL A 244 -16.46 16.73 12.85
N ARG A 245 -15.45 16.07 12.27
CA ARG A 245 -14.33 16.75 11.58
C ARG A 245 -14.59 17.05 10.10
N ILE A 246 -15.63 16.44 9.51
CA ILE A 246 -16.10 16.71 8.15
C ILE A 246 -17.32 17.65 8.20
N SER A 247 -17.19 18.81 8.84
CA SER A 247 -18.24 19.83 8.71
C SER A 247 -18.10 20.55 7.37
N ALA A 248 -19.12 20.36 6.54
CA ALA A 248 -19.54 21.01 5.29
C ALA A 248 -18.73 22.21 4.73
N PRO A 249 -18.71 22.38 3.38
CA PRO A 249 -18.11 23.55 2.74
C PRO A 249 -18.67 24.83 3.35
N SER A 250 -17.77 25.76 3.66
CA SER A 250 -18.11 27.11 4.06
C SER A 250 -19.01 27.72 2.99
N VAL A 251 -20.31 27.79 3.26
CA VAL A 251 -21.21 28.67 2.52
C VAL A 251 -20.78 30.08 2.88
N SER A 252 -19.98 30.69 2.01
CA SER A 252 -19.70 32.12 2.07
C SER A 252 -21.01 32.86 1.82
N ALA A 253 -21.65 33.30 2.90
CA ALA A 253 -22.61 34.38 2.83
C ALA A 253 -21.81 35.69 2.78
N GLN A 254 -21.75 36.30 1.59
CA GLN A 254 -21.78 37.75 1.37
C GLN A 254 -22.17 38.05 -0.07
#